data_AF-A0A939FJ75-F1
#
_entry.id   AF-A0A939FJ75-F1
#
_cell.length_a   1.000
_cell.length_b   1.000
_cell.length_c   1.000
_cell.angle_alpha   90.00
_cell.angle_beta   90.00
_cell.angle_gamma   90.00
#
_symmetry.space_group_name_H-M   'P 1'
#
loop_
_entity.id
_entity.type
_entity.pdbx_description
1 polymer ?
#
loop_
_entity_poly.entity_id
_entity_poly.type
_entity_poly.pdbx_seq_one_letter_code
_entity_poly.pdbx_strand_id
1 'polypeptide(L)'
;GLYGVVTALVLWYRVLTPIRLNLRHRMRVDAVIEETPGIVSVLIGGRKLHRIGAEAGQFFRWRFLAPGMRFSSHPYSLSAAPRPDMLRITVKAIGDHTSRLRELEPGTRVWAEGPYGALTAQRRSRGKVLLVAGGVGITPMRALFETLPGASGDITLLYRANTTHDLA
;
A
#
# COMPACT_ATOMS: atom_id res chain seq x y z
N GLY A 1 -23.78 14.18 -26.10
CA GLY A 1 -22.72 13.72 -27.01
C GLY A 1 -21.73 12.85 -26.26
N LEU A 2 -21.33 11.71 -26.85
CA LEU A 2 -20.43 10.71 -26.25
C LEU A 2 -19.15 11.32 -25.66
N TYR A 3 -18.53 12.28 -26.34
CA TYR A 3 -17.33 13.00 -25.87
C TYR A 3 -17.54 13.78 -24.56
N GLY A 4 -18.75 14.33 -24.35
CA GLY A 4 -19.09 15.00 -23.10
C GLY A 4 -19.18 14.02 -21.94
N VAL A 5 -19.76 12.84 -22.17
CA VAL A 5 -19.85 11.77 -21.17
C VAL A 5 -18.46 11.22 -20.84
N VAL A 6 -17.63 10.93 -21.85
CA VAL A 6 -16.26 10.46 -21.65
C VAL A 6 -15.42 11.49 -20.88
N THR A 7 -15.48 12.77 -21.26
CA THR A 7 -14.78 13.85 -20.54
C THR A 7 -15.23 13.95 -19.09
N ALA A 8 -16.54 13.90 -18.84
CA ALA A 8 -17.08 13.93 -17.48
C ALA A 8 -16.62 12.73 -16.64
N LEU A 9 -16.61 11.52 -17.21
CA LEU A 9 -16.12 10.32 -16.54
C LEU A 9 -14.61 10.41 -16.23
N VAL A 10 -13.81 10.89 -17.17
CA VAL A 10 -12.36 11.08 -16.96
C VAL A 10 -12.12 12.11 -15.85
N LEU A 11 -12.79 13.26 -15.87
CA LEU A 11 -12.67 14.25 -14.80
C LEU A 11 -13.12 13.69 -13.45
N TRP A 12 -14.21 12.92 -13.43
CA TRP A 12 -14.73 12.32 -12.21
C TRP A 12 -13.75 11.33 -11.58
N TYR A 13 -13.30 10.34 -12.35
CA TYR A 13 -12.48 9.24 -11.83
C TYR A 13 -10.99 9.60 -11.72
N ARG A 14 -10.47 10.45 -12.61
CA ARG A 14 -9.03 10.78 -12.64
C ARG A 14 -8.66 12.02 -11.84
N VAL A 15 -9.63 12.89 -11.53
CA VAL A 15 -9.37 14.17 -10.84
C VAL A 15 -10.21 14.31 -9.57
N LEU A 16 -11.54 14.29 -9.67
CA LEU A 16 -12.41 14.57 -8.51
C LEU A 16 -12.29 13.51 -7.40
N THR A 17 -12.31 12.23 -7.78
CA THR A 17 -12.25 11.12 -6.83
C THR A 17 -10.97 11.12 -5.99
N PRO A 18 -9.75 11.17 -6.58
CA PRO A 18 -8.53 11.26 -5.79
C PRO A 18 -8.45 12.55 -4.98
N ILE A 19 -8.88 13.70 -5.52
CA ILE A 19 -8.86 14.96 -4.77
C ILE A 19 -9.77 14.87 -3.54
N ARG A 20 -11.01 14.37 -3.68
CA ARG A 20 -11.93 14.23 -2.56
C ARG A 20 -11.40 13.28 -1.49
N LEU A 21 -10.83 12.14 -1.89
CA LEU A 21 -10.19 11.19 -0.97
C LEU A 21 -9.09 11.89 -0.17
N ASN A 22 -8.14 12.54 -0.86
CA ASN A 22 -6.98 13.16 -0.23
C ASN A 22 -7.35 14.36 0.67
N LEU A 23 -8.33 15.18 0.26
CA LEU A 23 -8.81 16.30 1.07
C LEU A 23 -9.58 15.84 2.32
N ARG A 24 -10.33 14.74 2.21
CA ARG A 24 -11.10 14.16 3.32
C ARG A 24 -10.18 13.53 4.36
N HIS A 25 -9.17 12.80 3.92
CA HIS A 25 -8.31 12.00 4.80
C HIS A 25 -7.04 12.74 5.26
N ARG A 26 -6.60 13.80 4.54
CA ARG A 26 -5.46 14.66 4.92
C ARG A 26 -4.23 13.87 5.37
N MET A 27 -3.83 12.91 4.54
CA MET A 27 -2.75 11.97 4.84
C MET A 27 -1.39 12.66 4.93
N ARG A 28 -0.57 12.21 5.88
CA ARG A 28 0.80 12.67 6.10
C ARG A 28 1.69 11.51 6.52
N VAL A 29 2.98 11.62 6.24
CA VAL A 29 3.98 10.75 6.86
C VAL A 29 3.96 11.01 8.36
N ASP A 30 3.75 9.96 9.14
CA ASP A 30 3.79 10.00 10.59
C ASP A 30 5.18 9.60 11.08
N ALA A 31 5.72 8.51 10.53
CA ALA A 31 7.07 8.04 10.80
C ALA A 31 7.64 7.25 9.62
N VAL A 32 8.96 7.17 9.56
CA VAL A 32 9.73 6.31 8.65
C VAL A 32 10.62 5.43 9.51
N ILE A 33 10.49 4.12 9.36
CA ILE A 33 11.20 3.12 10.16
C ILE A 33 12.03 2.26 9.21
N GLU A 34 13.34 2.17 9.45
CA GLU A 34 14.19 1.20 8.78
C GLU A 34 14.05 -0.15 9.49
N GLU A 35 13.50 -1.14 8.78
CA GLU A 35 13.28 -2.48 9.34
C GLU A 35 14.57 -3.32 9.24
N THR A 36 15.23 -3.25 8.09
CA THR A 36 16.52 -3.88 7.79
C THR A 36 17.28 -3.04 6.76
N PRO A 37 18.60 -3.26 6.56
CA PRO A 37 19.35 -2.59 5.49
C PRO A 37 18.67 -2.79 4.13
N GLY A 38 18.22 -1.70 3.52
CA GLY A 38 17.46 -1.71 2.29
C GLY A 38 15.95 -1.93 2.42
N ILE A 39 15.34 -2.03 3.60
CA ILE A 39 13.87 -2.14 3.76
C ILE A 39 13.35 -1.05 4.69
N VAL A 40 12.38 -0.28 4.20
CA VAL A 40 11.82 0.88 4.91
C VAL A 40 10.32 0.77 5.01
N SER A 41 9.80 0.90 6.22
CA SER A 41 8.38 1.05 6.50
C SER A 41 8.03 2.52 6.65
N VAL A 42 7.05 2.99 5.87
CA VAL A 42 6.50 4.35 6.00
C VAL A 42 5.13 4.24 6.63
N LEU A 43 4.95 4.91 7.77
CA LEU A 43 3.68 5.03 8.48
C LEU A 43 2.99 6.29 7.98
N ILE A 44 1.77 6.13 7.47
CA ILE A 44 0.93 7.22 6.97
C ILE A 44 -0.21 7.43 7.96
N GLY A 45 -0.17 8.57 8.65
CA GLY A 45 -1.25 9.05 9.50
C GLY A 45 -2.29 9.84 8.72
N GLY A 46 -3.49 9.97 9.28
CA GLY A 46 -4.55 10.78 8.69
C GLY A 46 -5.87 10.72 9.44
N ARG A 47 -6.93 11.26 8.81
CA ARG A 47 -8.27 11.32 9.39
C ARG A 47 -9.17 10.25 8.80
N LYS A 48 -9.87 9.50 9.66
CA LYS A 48 -10.91 8.54 9.28
C LYS A 48 -10.41 7.53 8.21
N LEU A 49 -9.18 7.05 8.32
CA LEU A 49 -8.56 6.18 7.31
C LEU A 49 -9.31 4.86 7.15
N HIS A 50 -9.95 4.34 8.20
CA HIS A 50 -10.87 3.20 8.10
C HIS A 50 -11.99 3.39 7.05
N ARG A 51 -12.40 4.64 6.76
CA ARG A 51 -13.45 4.92 5.76
C ARG A 51 -12.95 4.88 4.32
N ILE A 52 -11.65 4.68 4.11
CA ILE A 52 -11.11 4.44 2.75
C ILE A 52 -11.59 3.08 2.22
N GLY A 53 -11.96 2.15 3.11
CA GLY A 53 -12.38 0.80 2.70
C GLY A 53 -11.23 0.00 2.09
N ALA A 54 -10.00 0.30 2.51
CA ALA A 54 -8.82 -0.44 2.10
C ALA A 54 -8.76 -1.78 2.82
N GLU A 55 -8.22 -2.79 2.14
CA GLU A 55 -7.94 -4.11 2.72
C GLU A 55 -6.47 -4.45 2.60
N ALA A 56 -5.98 -5.31 3.49
CA ALA A 56 -4.64 -5.87 3.36
C ALA A 56 -4.50 -6.63 2.03
N GLY A 57 -3.35 -6.50 1.38
CA GLY A 57 -3.11 -7.02 0.03
C GLY A 57 -3.49 -6.06 -1.10
N GLN A 58 -4.28 -5.01 -0.83
CA GLN A 58 -4.50 -3.93 -1.79
C GLN A 58 -3.31 -2.97 -1.84
N PHE A 59 -3.21 -2.27 -2.96
CA PHE A 59 -2.18 -1.25 -3.17
C PHE A 59 -2.81 0.09 -3.54
N PHE A 60 -2.04 1.14 -3.29
CA PHE A 60 -2.37 2.49 -3.70
C PHE A 60 -1.24 3.03 -4.54
N ARG A 61 -1.56 4.01 -5.37
CA ARG A 61 -0.54 4.88 -5.94
C ARG A 61 -0.27 6.01 -4.97
N TRP A 62 0.94 6.01 -4.40
CA TRP A 62 1.38 6.98 -3.40
C TRP A 62 2.22 8.07 -4.04
N ARG A 63 1.89 9.31 -3.71
CA ARG A 63 2.62 10.50 -4.09
C ARG A 63 3.01 11.26 -2.85
N PHE A 64 4.31 11.31 -2.58
CA PHE A 64 4.87 12.03 -1.45
C PHE A 64 5.23 13.45 -1.90
N LEU A 65 4.65 14.46 -1.24
CA LEU A 65 4.86 15.87 -1.58
C LEU A 65 6.15 16.39 -0.92
N ALA A 66 7.26 15.70 -1.20
CA ALA A 66 8.61 16.08 -0.78
C ALA A 66 9.44 16.54 -1.99
N PRO A 67 10.54 17.29 -1.77
CA PRO A 67 11.49 17.66 -2.81
C PRO A 67 11.93 16.44 -3.63
N GLY A 68 11.94 16.55 -4.96
CA GLY A 68 12.35 15.46 -5.86
C GLY A 68 11.35 14.29 -5.99
N MET A 69 10.25 14.25 -5.24
CA MET A 69 9.22 13.19 -5.31
C MET A 69 7.80 13.71 -5.62
N ARG A 70 7.57 15.03 -5.56
CA ARG A 70 6.24 15.65 -5.72
C ARG A 70 5.47 15.29 -7.01
N PHE A 71 6.16 14.87 -8.06
CA PHE A 71 5.59 14.48 -9.35
C PHE A 71 5.64 12.96 -9.62
N SER A 72 6.25 12.20 -8.72
CA SER A 72 6.36 10.75 -8.85
C SER A 72 5.24 10.07 -8.07
N SER A 73 4.68 9.02 -8.67
CA SER A 73 3.57 8.27 -8.10
C SER A 73 3.90 6.78 -8.16
N HIS A 74 3.99 6.12 -7.01
CA HIS A 74 4.48 4.75 -6.91
C HIS A 74 3.41 3.79 -6.40
N PRO A 75 3.23 2.63 -7.04
CA PRO A 75 2.33 1.61 -6.54
C PRO A 75 3.00 0.90 -5.34
N TYR A 76 2.45 1.08 -4.14
CA TYR A 76 2.86 0.31 -2.96
C TYR A 76 1.66 -0.33 -2.29
N SER A 77 1.81 -1.61 -1.98
CA SER A 77 0.83 -2.39 -1.23
C SER A 77 0.86 -2.01 0.24
N LEU A 78 -0.30 -2.09 0.88
CA LEU A 78 -0.37 -2.02 2.33
C LEU A 78 0.31 -3.25 2.93
N SER A 79 1.28 -3.01 3.80
CA SER A 79 2.05 -4.06 4.49
C SER A 79 1.49 -4.41 5.86
N ALA A 80 0.39 -3.79 6.27
CA ALA A 80 -0.37 -4.13 7.46
C ALA A 80 -1.87 -3.88 7.22
N ALA A 81 -2.71 -4.51 8.04
CA ALA A 81 -4.13 -4.20 8.11
C ALA A 81 -4.33 -2.69 8.40
N PRO A 82 -5.21 -2.00 7.63
CA PRO A 82 -5.56 -0.61 7.91
C PRO A 82 -6.08 -0.40 9.32
N ARG A 83 -5.49 0.55 10.04
CA ARG A 83 -6.01 1.03 11.32
C ARG A 83 -6.88 2.29 11.11
N PRO A 84 -7.71 2.68 12.09
CA PRO A 84 -8.60 3.83 11.95
C PRO A 84 -7.92 5.16 11.58
N ASP A 85 -6.67 5.30 11.97
CA ASP A 85 -5.83 6.50 11.94
C ASP A 85 -4.48 6.29 11.25
N MET A 86 -4.12 5.04 10.90
CA MET A 86 -2.80 4.69 10.39
C MET A 86 -2.84 3.67 9.24
N LEU A 87 -2.06 3.92 8.21
CA LEU A 87 -1.73 2.98 7.14
C LEU A 87 -0.23 2.72 7.14
N ARG A 88 0.20 1.52 6.78
CA ARG A 88 1.63 1.18 6.66
C ARG A 88 1.93 0.62 5.29
N ILE A 89 2.98 1.12 4.69
CA ILE A 89 3.62 0.52 3.51
C ILE A 89 5.04 0.11 3.88
N THR A 90 5.53 -0.97 3.29
CA THR A 90 6.91 -1.43 3.46
C THR A 90 7.51 -1.58 2.07
N VAL A 91 8.60 -0.88 1.82
CA VAL A 91 9.25 -0.78 0.52
C VAL A 91 10.67 -1.32 0.63
N LYS A 92 10.99 -2.28 -0.23
CA LYS A 92 12.35 -2.78 -0.39
C LYS A 92 13.10 -1.94 -1.42
N ALA A 93 14.34 -1.60 -1.11
CA ALA A 93 15.25 -0.85 -1.94
C ALA A 93 15.69 -1.67 -3.14
N ILE A 94 15.09 -1.35 -4.28
CA ILE A 94 15.54 -1.83 -5.58
C ILE A 94 15.97 -0.58 -6.37
N GLY A 95 17.21 -0.13 -6.13
CA GLY A 95 17.81 1.07 -6.76
C GLY A 95 17.53 2.41 -6.06
N ASP A 96 17.90 3.51 -6.74
CA ASP A 96 18.00 4.89 -6.19
C ASP A 96 16.69 5.47 -5.62
N HIS A 97 15.54 4.90 -6.01
CA HIS A 97 14.23 5.47 -5.65
C HIS A 97 13.85 5.26 -4.19
N THR A 98 14.41 4.24 -3.53
CA THR A 98 14.04 3.88 -2.16
C THR A 98 14.86 4.65 -1.12
N SER A 99 16.04 5.13 -1.52
CA SER A 99 16.85 6.04 -0.70
C SER A 99 16.07 7.30 -0.33
N ARG A 100 15.28 7.84 -1.26
CA ARG A 100 14.45 9.03 -1.03
C ARG A 100 13.29 8.80 -0.06
N LEU A 101 12.81 7.56 0.08
CA LEU A 101 11.78 7.24 1.08
C LEU A 101 12.34 7.29 2.50
N ARG A 102 13.64 7.01 2.68
CA ARG A 102 14.33 7.14 3.98
C ARG A 102 14.42 8.59 4.44
N GLU A 103 14.52 9.50 3.47
CA GLU A 103 14.65 10.94 3.69
C GLU A 103 13.29 11.64 3.90
N LEU A 104 12.18 10.89 3.93
CA LEU A 104 10.88 11.47 4.20
C LEU A 104 10.77 11.93 5.65
N GLU A 105 10.54 13.22 5.83
CA GLU A 105 10.31 13.78 7.16
C GLU A 105 8.86 13.57 7.62
N PRO A 106 8.64 13.29 8.91
CA PRO A 106 7.32 13.36 9.53
C PRO A 106 6.61 14.69 9.21
N GLY A 107 5.31 14.63 8.94
CA GLY A 107 4.50 15.77 8.52
C GLY A 107 4.43 15.99 7.00
N THR A 108 5.28 15.30 6.21
CA THR A 108 5.22 15.35 4.74
C THR A 108 3.83 14.97 4.24
N ARG A 109 3.22 15.80 3.41
CA ARG A 109 1.89 15.52 2.84
C ARG A 109 1.97 14.34 1.88
N VAL A 110 0.98 13.46 1.96
CA VAL A 110 0.89 12.28 1.10
C VAL A 110 -0.43 12.32 0.36
N TRP A 111 -0.40 12.10 -0.95
CA TRP A 111 -1.59 11.81 -1.74
C TRP A 111 -1.60 10.35 -2.12
N ALA A 112 -2.75 9.70 -1.96
CA ALA A 112 -2.98 8.34 -2.40
C ALA A 112 -4.11 8.29 -3.44
N GLU A 113 -4.02 7.31 -4.32
CA GLU A 113 -5.07 6.95 -5.27
C GLU A 113 -5.28 5.44 -5.22
N GLY A 114 -6.54 5.01 -5.18
CA GLY A 114 -6.96 3.64 -4.89
C GLY A 114 -8.15 3.62 -3.91
N PRO A 115 -8.38 2.50 -3.21
CA PRO A 115 -7.60 1.26 -3.25
C PRO A 115 -7.66 0.53 -4.60
N TYR A 116 -6.57 -0.12 -4.98
CA TYR A 116 -6.48 -1.01 -6.14
C TYR A 116 -6.08 -2.43 -5.73
N GLY A 117 -6.30 -3.38 -6.63
CA GLY A 117 -5.98 -4.79 -6.41
C GLY A 117 -7.18 -5.58 -5.88
N ALA A 118 -7.33 -6.78 -6.43
CA ALA A 118 -8.39 -7.73 -6.07
C ALA A 118 -7.90 -8.84 -5.12
N LEU A 119 -6.64 -8.79 -4.70
CA LEU A 119 -6.02 -9.78 -3.84
C LEU A 119 -6.42 -9.48 -2.38
N THR A 120 -7.65 -9.85 -2.01
CA THR A 120 -8.21 -9.61 -0.68
C THR A 120 -8.77 -10.90 -0.08
N ALA A 121 -8.90 -10.92 1.25
CA ALA A 121 -9.47 -12.07 1.99
C ALA A 121 -10.88 -12.43 1.53
N GLN A 122 -11.66 -11.45 1.04
CA GLN A 122 -13.03 -11.63 0.57
C GLN A 122 -13.15 -12.47 -0.71
N ARG A 123 -12.07 -12.59 -1.49
CA ARG A 123 -12.06 -13.43 -2.70
C ARG A 123 -11.89 -14.92 -2.39
N ARG A 124 -11.64 -15.29 -1.14
CA ARG A 124 -11.52 -16.68 -0.72
C ARG A 124 -12.84 -17.41 -0.89
N SER A 125 -12.83 -18.49 -1.65
CA SER A 125 -13.98 -19.37 -1.86
C SER A 125 -13.94 -20.65 -1.04
N ARG A 126 -12.79 -21.00 -0.43
CA ARG A 126 -12.59 -22.26 0.31
C ARG A 126 -11.83 -22.08 1.61
N GLY A 127 -12.00 -23.02 2.53
CA GLY A 127 -11.36 -23.01 3.85
C GLY A 127 -9.83 -23.12 3.86
N LYS A 128 -9.19 -23.68 2.83
CA LYS A 128 -7.72 -23.74 2.76
C LYS A 128 -7.16 -22.74 1.75
N VAL A 129 -6.08 -22.06 2.11
CA VAL A 129 -5.46 -21.00 1.29
C VAL A 129 -3.96 -21.27 1.13
N LEU A 130 -3.49 -21.27 -0.12
CA LEU A 130 -2.07 -21.26 -0.46
C LEU A 130 -1.70 -19.87 -0.98
N LEU A 131 -0.78 -19.20 -0.31
CA LEU A 131 -0.17 -17.94 -0.73
C LEU A 131 1.22 -18.27 -1.28
N VAL A 132 1.51 -17.84 -2.51
CA VAL A 132 2.82 -18.04 -3.14
C VAL A 132 3.45 -16.69 -3.42
N ALA A 133 4.65 -16.47 -2.89
CA ALA A 133 5.39 -15.22 -2.99
C ALA A 133 6.80 -15.44 -3.54
N GLY A 134 7.31 -14.48 -4.30
CA GLY A 134 8.70 -14.42 -4.75
C GLY A 134 9.25 -13.01 -4.68
N GLY A 135 10.47 -12.84 -4.15
CA GLY A 135 11.13 -11.54 -4.04
C GLY A 135 10.30 -10.51 -3.25
N VAL A 136 10.09 -9.32 -3.83
CA VAL A 136 9.29 -8.23 -3.22
C VAL A 136 7.79 -8.53 -3.13
N GLY A 137 7.31 -9.55 -3.87
CA GLY A 137 5.92 -10.01 -3.82
C GLY A 137 5.50 -10.60 -2.47
N ILE A 138 6.43 -10.75 -1.52
CA ILE A 138 6.15 -11.17 -0.15
C ILE A 138 5.31 -10.14 0.62
N THR A 139 5.47 -8.84 0.35
CA THR A 139 4.79 -7.78 1.13
C THR A 139 3.26 -7.90 1.09
N PRO A 140 2.59 -8.00 -0.07
CA PRO A 140 1.14 -8.20 -0.09
C PRO A 140 0.73 -9.58 0.44
N MET A 141 1.55 -10.62 0.26
CA MET A 141 1.24 -11.97 0.72
C MET A 141 1.32 -12.10 2.24
N ARG A 142 2.30 -11.45 2.88
CA ARG A 142 2.40 -11.36 4.34
C ARG A 142 1.22 -10.60 4.93
N ALA A 143 0.86 -9.45 4.35
CA ALA A 143 -0.29 -8.67 4.81
C ALA A 143 -1.60 -9.49 4.73
N LEU A 144 -1.77 -10.31 3.69
CA LEU A 144 -2.90 -11.23 3.59
C LEU A 144 -2.83 -12.38 4.58
N PHE A 145 -1.65 -12.98 4.77
CA PHE A 145 -1.44 -14.04 5.74
C PHE A 145 -1.84 -13.59 7.16
N GLU A 146 -1.48 -12.37 7.55
CA GLU A 146 -1.81 -11.79 8.86
C GLU A 146 -3.30 -11.44 9.03
N THR A 147 -4.08 -11.35 7.94
CA THR A 147 -5.49 -10.91 7.97
C THR A 147 -6.50 -11.99 7.60
N LEU A 148 -6.07 -13.08 6.98
CA LEU A 148 -6.93 -14.20 6.60
C LEU A 148 -7.38 -14.97 7.86
N PRO A 149 -8.69 -15.15 8.10
CA PRO A 149 -9.18 -15.92 9.23
C PRO A 149 -9.03 -17.42 8.97
N GLY A 150 -8.28 -18.17 9.77
CA GLY A 150 -8.13 -19.62 9.60
C GLY A 150 -7.53 -20.28 10.83
N ALA A 151 -7.77 -21.59 11.01
CA ALA A 151 -7.10 -22.35 12.06
C ALA A 151 -5.63 -22.59 11.68
N SER A 152 -4.78 -22.91 12.66
CA SER A 152 -3.41 -23.36 12.39
C SER A 152 -3.42 -24.49 11.36
N GLY A 153 -2.73 -24.28 10.24
CA GLY A 153 -2.63 -25.25 9.14
C GLY A 153 -3.60 -25.04 7.98
N ASP A 154 -4.56 -24.11 8.06
CA ASP A 154 -5.46 -23.80 6.95
C ASP A 154 -4.85 -22.83 5.93
N ILE A 155 -3.83 -22.09 6.33
CA ILE A 155 -3.18 -21.06 5.52
C ILE A 155 -1.69 -21.41 5.41
N THR A 156 -1.21 -21.61 4.19
CA THR A 156 0.20 -21.89 3.89
C THR A 156 0.79 -20.76 3.06
N LEU A 157 1.93 -20.21 3.51
CA LEU A 157 2.71 -19.24 2.75
C LEU A 157 3.99 -19.91 2.23
N LEU A 158 4.11 -20.02 0.91
CA LEU A 158 5.33 -20.46 0.24
C LEU A 158 6.06 -19.22 -0.28
N TYR A 159 7.24 -18.95 0.28
CA TYR A 159 8.07 -17.81 -0.10
C TYR A 159 9.40 -18.24 -0.71
N ARG A 160 9.71 -17.73 -1.91
CA ARG A 160 11.03 -17.83 -2.53
C ARG A 160 11.79 -16.50 -2.44
N ALA A 161 12.89 -16.52 -1.71
CA ALA A 161 13.90 -15.46 -1.69
C ALA A 161 15.18 -15.93 -2.41
N ASN A 162 15.96 -14.98 -2.97
CA ASN A 162 17.27 -15.28 -3.57
C ASN A 162 18.40 -15.29 -2.52
N THR A 163 18.20 -14.63 -1.38
CA THR A 163 19.18 -14.49 -0.29
C THR A 163 18.50 -14.57 1.07
N THR A 164 19.18 -15.12 2.08
CA THR A 164 18.64 -15.29 3.44
C THR A 164 18.32 -13.95 4.13
N HIS A 165 18.99 -12.85 3.73
CA HIS A 165 18.71 -11.49 4.19
C HIS A 165 17.37 -10.92 3.69
N ASP A 166 16.75 -11.55 2.70
CA ASP A 166 15.42 -11.17 2.20
C ASP A 166 14.29 -11.89 2.96
N LEU A 167 14.62 -12.88 3.79
CA LEU A 167 13.70 -13.59 4.67
C LEU A 167 13.55 -12.75 5.96
N ALA A 168 12.62 -11.80 5.96
CA ALA A 168 12.24 -11.00 7.14
C ALA A 168 10.98 -11.53 7.81
#